data_AF-A0A7C5GVS3-F1
#
_entry.id   AF-A0A7C5GVS3-F1
#
_cell.length_a   1.000
_cell.length_b   1.000
_cell.length_c   1.000
_cell.angle_alpha   90.00
_cell.angle_beta   90.00
_cell.angle_gamma   90.00
#
_symmetry.space_group_name_H-M   'P 1'
#
loop_
_entity.id
_entity.type
_entity.pdbx_description
1 polymer ?
#
loop_
_entity_poly.entity_id
_entity_poly.type
_entity_poly.pdbx_seq_one_letter_code
_entity_poly.pdbx_strand_id
1 'polypeptide(L)'
;MKNNGFTLLEIIVVMVILSLFFSSLIGSYIFIVNKSLKTIKSSQNLYRYTKSIYLLKNSVACAKDIKIDNSQEYPKLYLYTYCGVYKGFSKEVFFVKDHHLYLYAYPYKFGSLHFYDKTKATKLIPIKIFKAKFLSKGMISIYIDQNRFNIPLLGTYAVK
;
A
#
# COMPACT_ATOMS: atom_id res chain seq x y z
N MET A 1 23.67 38.92 61.65
CA MET A 1 23.23 37.76 60.85
C MET A 1 22.53 38.29 59.61
N LYS A 2 23.08 38.06 58.42
CA LYS A 2 22.48 38.50 57.15
C LYS A 2 21.28 37.59 56.88
N ASN A 3 20.07 38.13 56.92
CA ASN A 3 18.87 37.41 56.46
C ASN A 3 18.96 37.28 54.94
N ASN A 4 19.46 36.14 54.47
CA ASN A 4 19.44 35.76 53.06
C ASN A 4 18.04 35.23 52.70
N GLY A 5 17.01 36.04 52.93
CA GLY A 5 15.65 35.74 52.48
C GLY A 5 15.47 36.20 51.04
N PHE A 6 15.08 35.30 50.15
CA PHE A 6 14.69 35.66 48.79
C PHE A 6 13.59 36.71 48.82
N THR A 7 13.71 37.73 47.98
CA THR A 7 12.64 38.72 47.82
C THR A 7 11.45 38.09 47.09
N LEU A 8 10.22 38.49 47.43
CA LEU A 8 9.00 37.99 46.78
C LEU A 8 9.07 38.12 45.24
N LEU A 9 9.70 39.20 44.76
CA LEU A 9 9.91 39.47 43.34
C LEU A 9 10.82 38.41 42.69
N GLU A 10 11.93 38.03 43.31
CA GLU A 10 12.81 36.97 42.79
C GLU A 10 12.08 35.63 42.68
N ILE A 11 11.24 35.28 43.66
CA ILE A 11 10.47 34.04 43.64
C ILE A 11 9.49 34.04 42.46
N ILE A 12 8.81 35.15 42.21
CA ILE A 12 7.89 35.30 41.07
C ILE A 12 8.65 35.17 39.75
N VAL A 13 9.79 35.84 39.61
CA VAL A 13 10.61 35.77 38.39
C VAL A 13 11.08 34.34 38.12
N VAL A 14 11.57 33.64 39.15
CA VAL A 14 11.99 32.23 39.02
C VAL A 14 10.82 31.34 38.63
N MET A 15 9.64 31.52 39.22
CA MET A 15 8.44 30.75 38.86
C MET A 15 8.00 30.99 37.41
N VAL A 16 8.08 32.23 36.92
CA VAL A 16 7.77 32.54 35.52
C VAL A 16 8.76 31.85 34.58
N ILE A 17 10.07 31.92 34.86
CA ILE A 17 11.09 31.26 34.05
C ILE A 17 10.88 29.74 34.04
N LEU A 18 10.61 29.13 35.21
CA LEU A 18 10.32 27.70 35.31
C LEU A 18 9.07 27.33 34.51
N SER A 19 8.00 28.13 34.62
CA SER A 19 6.75 27.88 33.87
C SER A 19 6.96 27.91 32.36
N LEU A 20 7.74 28.86 31.85
CA LEU A 20 8.09 28.96 30.44
C LEU A 20 8.96 27.79 29.98
N PHE A 21 9.94 27.39 30.80
CA PHE A 21 10.80 26.25 30.52
C PHE A 21 9.99 24.95 30.39
N PHE A 22 9.15 24.65 31.38
CA PHE A 22 8.30 23.46 31.35
C PHE A 22 7.27 23.52 30.22
N SER A 23 6.69 24.68 29.94
CA SER A 23 5.75 24.83 28.81
C SER A 23 6.42 24.54 27.47
N SER A 24 7.65 25.02 27.27
CA SER A 24 8.44 24.76 26.07
C SER A 24 8.79 23.28 25.93
N LEU A 25 9.20 22.63 27.02
CA LEU A 25 9.49 21.18 27.04
C LEU A 25 8.25 20.35 26.69
N ILE A 26 7.10 20.65 27.30
CA ILE A 26 5.85 19.93 27.05
C ILE A 26 5.39 20.14 25.61
N GLY A 27 5.44 21.39 25.11
CA GLY A 27 5.04 21.73 23.75
C GLY A 27 5.92 21.03 22.70
N SER A 28 7.23 21.06 22.87
CA SER A 28 8.17 20.37 21.98
C SER A 28 7.99 18.86 21.99
N TYR A 29 7.78 18.26 23.17
CA TYR A 29 7.51 16.83 23.29
C TYR A 29 6.23 16.42 22.53
N ILE A 30 5.11 17.11 22.77
CA ILE A 30 3.83 16.82 22.08
C ILE A 30 3.98 16.98 20.56
N PHE A 31 4.69 18.03 20.11
CA PHE A 31 4.96 18.26 18.70
C PHE A 31 5.75 17.11 18.07
N ILE A 32 6.83 16.66 18.72
CA ILE A 32 7.68 15.57 18.23
C ILE A 32 6.89 14.26 18.17
N VAL A 33 6.13 13.93 19.22
CA VAL A 33 5.31 12.71 19.27
C VAL A 33 4.28 12.71 18.14
N ASN A 34 3.53 13.80 17.97
CA ASN A 34 2.52 13.91 16.92
C ASN A 34 3.12 13.81 15.51
N LYS A 35 4.27 14.46 15.29
CA LYS A 35 4.99 14.40 14.02
C LYS A 35 5.52 12.98 13.74
N SER A 36 6.06 12.31 14.76
CA SER A 36 6.53 10.93 14.67
C SER A 36 5.39 9.96 14.32
N LEU A 37 4.26 10.04 15.04
CA LEU A 37 3.09 9.20 14.76
C LEU A 37 2.55 9.39 13.34
N LYS A 38 2.47 10.65 12.88
CA LYS A 38 2.05 10.96 11.50
C LYS A 38 3.02 10.36 10.47
N THR A 39 4.32 10.44 10.75
CA THR A 39 5.38 9.91 9.88
C THR A 39 5.33 8.39 9.80
N ILE A 40 5.17 7.71 10.94
CA ILE A 40 5.02 6.25 11.01
C ILE A 40 3.80 5.80 10.19
N LYS A 41 2.65 6.45 10.38
CA LYS A 41 1.43 6.12 9.63
C LYS A 41 1.62 6.33 8.12
N SER A 42 2.26 7.43 7.71
CA SER A 42 2.57 7.69 6.30
C SER A 42 3.51 6.64 5.71
N SER A 43 4.56 6.26 6.45
CA SER A 43 5.51 5.22 6.05
C SER A 43 4.83 3.87 5.87
N GLN A 44 3.95 3.47 6.81
CA GLN A 44 3.18 2.23 6.70
C GLN A 44 2.24 2.25 5.48
N ASN A 45 1.58 3.36 5.21
CA ASN A 45 0.72 3.49 4.03
C ASN A 45 1.53 3.39 2.72
N LEU A 46 2.68 4.05 2.65
CA LEU A 46 3.57 3.97 1.50
C LEU A 46 4.12 2.55 1.31
N TYR A 47 4.53 1.88 2.39
CA TYR A 47 4.99 0.49 2.36
C TYR A 47 3.89 -0.44 1.82
N ARG A 48 2.66 -0.32 2.32
CA ARG A 48 1.51 -1.11 1.85
C ARG A 48 1.23 -0.86 0.36
N TYR A 49 1.31 0.40 -0.07
CA TYR A 49 1.16 0.77 -1.47
C TYR A 49 2.22 0.13 -2.35
N THR A 50 3.49 0.39 -2.06
CA THR A 50 4.62 -0.14 -2.84
C THR A 50 4.65 -1.66 -2.85
N LYS A 51 4.37 -2.31 -1.73
CA LYS A 51 4.27 -3.78 -1.66
C LYS A 51 3.18 -4.33 -2.57
N SER A 52 2.01 -3.68 -2.59
CA SER A 52 0.88 -4.11 -3.43
C SER A 52 1.16 -3.92 -4.92
N ILE A 53 1.76 -2.79 -5.30
CA ILE A 53 2.18 -2.52 -6.67
C ILE A 53 3.29 -3.48 -7.11
N TYR A 54 4.29 -3.71 -6.24
CA TYR A 54 5.36 -4.67 -6.50
C TYR A 54 4.80 -6.06 -6.74
N LEU A 55 3.90 -6.52 -5.87
CA LEU A 55 3.27 -7.82 -5.98
C LEU A 55 2.50 -7.96 -7.30
N LEU A 56 1.64 -6.99 -7.62
CA LEU A 56 0.92 -6.97 -8.90
C LEU A 56 1.88 -7.03 -10.09
N LYS A 57 2.91 -6.18 -10.10
CA LYS A 57 3.90 -6.15 -11.20
C LYS A 57 4.62 -7.48 -11.34
N ASN A 58 5.02 -8.09 -10.23
CA ASN A 58 5.76 -9.34 -10.22
C ASN A 58 4.89 -10.52 -10.66
N SER A 59 3.66 -10.61 -10.14
CA SER A 59 2.67 -11.60 -10.54
C SER A 59 2.39 -11.54 -12.04
N VAL A 60 2.27 -10.34 -12.59
CA VAL A 60 2.01 -10.11 -14.00
C VAL A 60 3.24 -10.40 -14.86
N ALA A 61 4.43 -9.95 -14.45
CA ALA A 61 5.66 -10.18 -15.20
C ALA A 61 5.96 -11.67 -15.36
N CYS A 62 5.78 -12.47 -14.30
CA CYS A 62 5.98 -13.91 -14.34
C CYS A 62 4.72 -14.71 -14.69
N ALA A 63 3.68 -14.06 -15.21
CA ALA A 63 2.48 -14.77 -15.60
C ALA A 63 2.76 -15.67 -16.81
N LYS A 64 2.33 -16.92 -16.70
CA LYS A 64 2.25 -17.89 -17.79
C LYS A 64 1.05 -17.60 -18.69
N ASP A 65 -0.06 -17.22 -18.07
CA ASP A 65 -1.32 -16.93 -18.75
C ASP A 65 -1.97 -15.72 -18.07
N ILE A 66 -2.53 -14.84 -18.89
CA ILE A 66 -3.19 -13.62 -18.45
C ILE A 66 -4.50 -13.49 -19.22
N LYS A 67 -5.60 -13.33 -18.48
CA LYS A 67 -6.90 -12.98 -19.06
C LYS A 67 -7.44 -11.73 -18.40
N ILE A 68 -7.87 -10.79 -19.23
CA ILE A 68 -8.51 -9.55 -18.80
C ILE A 68 -10.01 -9.68 -19.09
N ASP A 69 -10.82 -9.53 -18.05
CA ASP A 69 -12.28 -9.48 -18.16
C ASP A 69 -12.74 -8.04 -17.97
N ASN A 70 -13.22 -7.42 -19.05
CA ASN A 70 -13.73 -6.05 -19.07
C ASN A 70 -15.27 -5.99 -18.96
N SER A 71 -15.94 -7.06 -18.51
CA SER A 71 -17.42 -7.10 -18.41
C SER A 71 -18.01 -6.16 -17.36
N GLN A 72 -17.20 -5.67 -16.43
CA GLN A 72 -17.61 -4.77 -15.34
C GLN A 72 -16.93 -3.41 -15.48
N GLU A 73 -17.43 -2.42 -14.72
CA GLU A 73 -16.87 -1.06 -14.67
C GLU A 73 -15.35 -1.06 -14.43
N TYR A 74 -14.89 -1.90 -13.51
CA TYR A 74 -13.47 -2.20 -13.31
C TYR A 74 -13.13 -3.58 -13.86
N PRO A 75 -12.07 -3.70 -14.68
CA PRO A 75 -11.68 -4.98 -15.23
C PRO A 75 -11.11 -5.90 -14.16
N LYS A 76 -11.30 -7.20 -14.36
CA LYS A 76 -10.65 -8.23 -13.56
C LYS A 76 -9.47 -8.79 -14.31
N LEU A 77 -8.38 -9.01 -13.60
CA LEU A 77 -7.15 -9.57 -14.15
C LEU A 77 -6.95 -10.96 -13.55
N TYR A 78 -7.10 -11.98 -14.38
CA TYR A 78 -6.90 -13.37 -14.04
C TYR A 78 -5.51 -13.81 -14.51
N LEU A 79 -4.74 -14.42 -13.61
CA LEU A 79 -3.36 -14.80 -13.84
C LEU A 79 -3.12 -16.25 -13.41
N TYR A 80 -2.30 -16.94 -14.18
CA TYR A 80 -1.51 -18.06 -13.71
C TYR A 80 -0.05 -17.62 -13.64
N THR A 81 0.54 -17.55 -12.45
CA THR A 81 1.87 -16.94 -12.24
C THR A 81 2.79 -17.80 -11.38
N TYR A 82 4.09 -17.69 -11.64
CA TYR A 82 5.15 -18.33 -10.85
C TYR A 82 5.73 -17.42 -9.76
N CYS A 83 5.45 -16.12 -9.81
CA CYS A 83 6.03 -15.12 -8.90
C CYS A 83 4.96 -14.37 -8.09
N GLY A 84 3.86 -15.06 -7.80
CA GLY A 84 2.75 -14.53 -7.02
C GLY A 84 3.01 -14.49 -5.50
N VAL A 85 1.92 -14.44 -4.73
CA VAL A 85 1.91 -14.49 -3.26
C VAL A 85 2.52 -15.78 -2.74
N TYR A 86 2.26 -16.90 -3.41
CA TYR A 86 2.74 -18.21 -3.02
C TYR A 86 4.07 -18.54 -3.70
N LYS A 87 4.93 -19.27 -2.99
CA LYS A 87 6.15 -19.82 -3.59
C LYS A 87 5.77 -20.85 -4.66
N GLY A 88 6.12 -20.56 -5.92
CA GLY A 88 5.83 -21.43 -7.06
C GLY A 88 4.56 -21.02 -7.81
N PHE A 89 3.94 -22.00 -8.47
CA PHE A 89 2.79 -21.74 -9.34
C PHE A 89 1.52 -21.44 -8.54
N SER A 90 0.89 -20.32 -8.84
CA SER A 90 -0.36 -19.89 -8.23
C SER A 90 -1.31 -19.31 -9.27
N LYS A 91 -2.59 -19.41 -8.94
CA LYS A 91 -3.65 -18.69 -9.63
C LYS A 91 -3.94 -17.43 -8.84
N GLU A 92 -3.97 -16.29 -9.53
CA GLU A 92 -4.25 -15.00 -8.92
C GLU A 92 -5.33 -14.24 -9.68
N VAL A 93 -6.19 -13.55 -8.94
CA VAL A 93 -7.25 -12.71 -9.49
C VAL A 93 -7.19 -11.36 -8.81
N PHE A 94 -6.89 -10.34 -9.59
CA PHE A 94 -7.01 -8.95 -9.16
C PHE A 94 -8.36 -8.40 -9.60
N PHE A 95 -9.08 -7.82 -8.66
CA PHE A 95 -10.39 -7.22 -8.92
C PHE A 95 -10.61 -6.02 -8.00
N VAL A 96 -11.50 -5.13 -8.42
CA VAL A 96 -11.88 -3.95 -7.63
C VAL A 96 -13.21 -4.20 -6.96
N LYS A 97 -13.28 -3.87 -5.67
CA LYS A 97 -14.53 -3.86 -4.89
C LYS A 97 -14.45 -2.71 -3.89
N ASP A 98 -15.53 -1.95 -3.74
CA ASP A 98 -15.64 -0.87 -2.75
C ASP A 98 -14.45 0.13 -2.79
N HIS A 99 -14.04 0.54 -4.00
CA HIS A 99 -12.88 1.43 -4.24
C HIS A 99 -11.55 0.89 -3.69
N HIS A 100 -11.39 -0.43 -3.62
CA HIS A 100 -10.13 -1.07 -3.25
C HIS A 100 -9.77 -2.17 -4.23
N LEU A 101 -8.47 -2.31 -4.46
CA LEU A 101 -7.91 -3.44 -5.18
C LEU A 101 -7.83 -4.63 -4.22
N TYR A 102 -8.38 -5.75 -4.64
CA TYR A 102 -8.31 -7.01 -3.94
C TYR A 102 -7.50 -8.01 -4.77
N LEU A 103 -6.88 -8.93 -4.06
CA LEU A 103 -6.18 -10.08 -4.63
C LEU A 103 -6.71 -11.36 -4.02
N TYR A 104 -7.28 -12.21 -4.85
CA TYR A 104 -7.48 -13.61 -4.50
C TYR A 104 -6.32 -14.42 -5.06
N ALA A 105 -5.62 -15.15 -4.20
CA ALA A 105 -4.54 -16.05 -4.61
C ALA A 105 -4.86 -17.47 -4.14
N TYR A 106 -4.60 -18.45 -4.99
CA TYR A 106 -4.75 -19.87 -4.67
C TYR A 106 -3.52 -20.64 -5.14
N PRO A 107 -2.87 -21.44 -4.28
CA PRO A 107 -1.76 -22.27 -4.70
C PRO A 107 -2.28 -23.39 -5.63
N TYR A 108 -1.56 -23.71 -6.70
CA TYR A 108 -1.88 -24.77 -7.68
C TYR A 108 -3.01 -24.47 -8.70
N LYS A 109 -3.06 -25.30 -9.75
CA LYS A 109 -3.94 -25.15 -10.94
C LYS A 109 -5.31 -25.83 -10.79
N PHE A 110 -5.85 -25.96 -9.58
CA PHE A 110 -7.17 -26.58 -9.41
C PHE A 110 -8.28 -25.54 -9.58
N GLY A 111 -9.24 -25.85 -10.47
CA GLY A 111 -10.43 -25.04 -10.74
C GLY A 111 -10.33 -24.14 -12.00
N SER A 112 -11.51 -23.70 -12.50
CA SER A 112 -11.64 -22.79 -13.65
C SER A 112 -10.88 -21.48 -13.40
N LEU A 113 -10.16 -20.95 -14.40
CA LEU A 113 -9.44 -19.67 -14.30
C LEU A 113 -10.35 -18.53 -13.80
N HIS A 114 -11.64 -18.56 -14.12
CA HIS A 114 -12.60 -17.52 -13.75
C HIS A 114 -13.11 -17.58 -12.31
N PHE A 115 -12.97 -18.72 -11.65
CA PHE A 115 -13.46 -18.89 -10.28
C PHE A 115 -12.59 -18.13 -9.28
N TYR A 116 -13.17 -17.40 -8.34
CA TYR A 116 -12.43 -16.86 -7.19
C TYR A 116 -13.39 -16.67 -6.02
N ASP A 117 -12.87 -16.85 -4.81
CA ASP A 117 -13.63 -16.66 -3.59
C ASP A 117 -13.35 -15.25 -3.04
N LYS A 118 -14.36 -14.37 -3.16
CA LYS A 118 -14.28 -12.99 -2.66
C LYS A 118 -14.03 -12.91 -1.16
N THR A 119 -14.45 -13.92 -0.39
CA THR A 119 -14.30 -13.92 1.08
C THR A 119 -12.87 -14.20 1.51
N LYS A 120 -12.10 -14.91 0.67
CA LYS A 120 -10.69 -15.24 0.89
C LYS A 120 -9.73 -14.25 0.21
N ALA A 121 -10.25 -13.16 -0.35
CA ALA A 121 -9.44 -12.18 -1.06
C ALA A 121 -8.75 -11.22 -0.08
N THR A 122 -7.47 -10.97 -0.30
CA THR A 122 -6.67 -10.00 0.45
C THR A 122 -6.94 -8.60 -0.07
N LYS A 123 -7.33 -7.68 0.82
CA LYS A 123 -7.46 -6.26 0.53
C LYS A 123 -6.08 -5.63 0.39
N LEU A 124 -5.78 -5.02 -0.76
CA LEU A 124 -4.47 -4.44 -1.06
C LEU A 124 -4.42 -2.93 -0.75
N ILE A 125 -4.97 -2.13 -1.66
CA ILE A 125 -4.88 -0.66 -1.62
C ILE A 125 -6.19 -0.01 -2.04
N PRO A 126 -6.54 1.17 -1.49
CA PRO A 126 -7.61 1.99 -2.03
C PRO A 126 -7.22 2.50 -3.41
N ILE A 127 -8.16 2.47 -4.35
CA ILE A 127 -7.98 2.92 -5.74
C ILE A 127 -9.30 3.53 -6.25
N LYS A 128 -9.17 4.52 -7.14
CA LYS A 128 -10.26 5.13 -7.90
C LYS A 128 -10.35 4.55 -9.30
N ILE A 129 -9.22 4.20 -9.92
CA ILE A 129 -9.17 3.69 -11.29
C ILE A 129 -8.30 2.44 -11.33
N PHE A 130 -8.80 1.39 -11.97
CA PHE A 130 -8.02 0.23 -12.38
C PHE A 130 -8.32 -0.08 -13.83
N LYS A 131 -7.31 -0.15 -14.70
CA LYS A 131 -7.46 -0.62 -16.08
C LYS A 131 -6.26 -1.48 -16.48
N ALA A 132 -6.48 -2.53 -17.25
CA ALA A 132 -5.42 -3.35 -17.81
C ALA A 132 -5.63 -3.48 -19.32
N LYS A 133 -4.56 -3.35 -20.11
CA LYS A 133 -4.59 -3.48 -21.58
C LYS A 133 -3.31 -4.13 -22.08
N PHE A 134 -3.42 -5.09 -23.00
CA PHE A 134 -2.26 -5.58 -23.75
C PHE A 134 -1.81 -4.50 -24.74
N LEU A 135 -0.52 -4.18 -24.77
CA LEU A 135 0.05 -3.20 -25.71
C LEU A 135 0.64 -3.89 -26.95
N SER A 136 1.30 -5.02 -26.75
CA SER A 136 1.97 -5.79 -27.81
C SER A 136 2.19 -7.24 -27.36
N LYS A 137 2.69 -8.11 -28.24
CA LYS A 137 3.09 -9.48 -27.89
C LYS A 137 4.19 -9.43 -26.82
N GLY A 138 3.81 -9.64 -25.56
CA GLY A 138 4.75 -9.66 -24.43
C GLY A 138 4.74 -8.42 -23.54
N MET A 139 3.81 -7.47 -23.70
CA MET A 139 3.71 -6.32 -22.80
C MET A 139 2.26 -5.99 -22.42
N ILE A 140 2.04 -5.76 -21.13
CA ILE A 140 0.76 -5.30 -20.58
C ILE A 140 0.95 -3.93 -19.89
N SER A 141 0.00 -3.04 -20.12
CA SER A 141 -0.12 -1.76 -19.43
C SER A 141 -1.19 -1.87 -18.36
N ILE A 142 -0.83 -1.56 -17.12
CA ILE A 142 -1.75 -1.46 -16.00
C ILE A 142 -1.83 0.00 -15.56
N TYR A 143 -3.04 0.51 -15.43
CA TYR A 143 -3.35 1.85 -14.95
C TYR A 143 -3.97 1.71 -13.55
N ILE A 144 -3.35 2.36 -12.59
CA ILE A 144 -3.85 2.47 -11.22
C ILE A 144 -3.86 3.94 -10.86
N ASP A 145 -5.06 4.50 -10.72
CA ASP A 145 -5.28 5.93 -10.54
C ASP A 145 -4.57 6.75 -11.63
N GLN A 146 -3.60 7.58 -11.26
CA GLN A 146 -2.81 8.41 -12.16
C GLN A 146 -1.54 7.72 -12.67
N ASN A 147 -1.21 6.54 -12.12
CA ASN A 147 0.02 5.83 -12.43
C ASN A 147 -0.19 4.80 -13.53
N ARG A 148 0.72 4.78 -14.50
CA ARG A 148 0.78 3.79 -15.57
C ARG A 148 2.02 2.92 -15.39
N PHE A 149 1.83 1.61 -15.40
CA PHE A 149 2.91 0.62 -15.34
C PHE A 149 2.90 -0.21 -16.61
N ASN A 150 3.98 -0.12 -17.39
CA ASN A 150 4.22 -1.04 -18.49
C ASN A 150 5.06 -2.21 -17.96
N ILE A 151 4.54 -3.42 -18.08
CA ILE A 151 5.15 -4.62 -17.51
C ILE A 151 5.50 -5.57 -18.67
N PRO A 152 6.79 -5.89 -18.86
CA PRO A 152 7.19 -6.93 -19.79
C PRO A 152 6.80 -8.30 -19.22
N LEU A 153 6.34 -9.17 -20.10
CA LEU A 153 5.91 -10.51 -19.72
C LEU A 153 7.02 -11.51 -20.05
N LEU A 154 7.44 -12.29 -19.04
CA LEU A 154 8.57 -13.21 -19.13
C LEU A 154 8.21 -14.54 -19.81
N GLY A 155 6.91 -14.85 -19.95
CA GLY A 155 6.41 -16.08 -20.59
C GLY A 155 6.08 -15.91 -22.08
N THR A 156 6.05 -17.01 -22.82
CA THR A 156 5.54 -17.08 -24.20
C THR A 156 4.02 -16.92 -24.21
N TYR A 157 3.52 -15.78 -24.72
CA TYR A 157 2.07 -15.57 -24.92
C TYR A 157 1.65 -16.12 -26.27
N ALA A 158 0.95 -17.24 -26.26
CA ALA A 158 0.05 -17.59 -27.35
C ALA A 158 -1.20 -16.73 -27.19
N VAL A 159 -1.22 -15.57 -27.86
CA VAL A 159 -2.46 -14.84 -28.13
C VAL A 159 -3.30 -15.75 -29.02
N LYS A 160 -4.39 -16.31 -28.49
CA LYS A 160 -5.48 -16.86 -29.30
C LYS A 160 -6.65 -15.88 -29.26
#